data_AF-A0A1H7WFY0-F1
#
_entry.id   AF-A0A1H7WFY0-F1
#
_cell.length_a   1.000
_cell.length_b   1.000
_cell.length_c   1.000
_cell.angle_alpha   90.00
_cell.angle_beta   90.00
_cell.angle_gamma   90.00
#
_symmetry.space_group_name_H-M   'P 1'
#
loop_
_entity.id
_entity.type
_entity.pdbx_description
1 polymer ?
#
loop_
_entity_poly.entity_id
_entity_poly.type
_entity_poly.pdbx_seq_one_letter_code
_entity_poly.pdbx_strand_id
1 'polypeptide(L)'
;MDTKLILVEGLPGSGKTTTAELILELLKEKGLSSKLFLEGNLQHPADYDSISFFTNQEYAVLLEQYQEIRNDLNALAFERVDGWMVSRYELHKRLGDRELPNTLSKKLSENDIYELPLEKHIELLADNWTRFRDNSMNNNDIYIFECCFIQNPVTIGMVKYGASSEVVMNYVNSLASIIEPLNPVLIYVNQEDLRTSFTKAVQERPKEWFDGFTEYYTKQGYGKRQRAEGLDGTINVLEARAKLEAKIYDSIKFEKYKINNSDFDLLLHKTRIAKSLKEV
;
A
#
# COMPACT_ATOMS: atom_id res chain seq x y z
N MET A 1 12.46 -9.13 20.64
CA MET A 1 11.99 -8.16 19.65
C MET A 1 12.95 -7.01 19.47
N ASP A 2 13.88 -7.21 18.54
CA ASP A 2 14.82 -6.21 18.03
C ASP A 2 14.36 -5.66 16.67
N THR A 3 13.04 -5.66 16.40
CA THR A 3 12.47 -5.13 15.16
C THR A 3 11.90 -3.73 15.37
N LYS A 4 12.02 -2.87 14.37
CA LYS A 4 11.30 -1.58 14.30
C LYS A 4 10.15 -1.61 13.31
N LEU A 5 9.99 -2.67 12.51
CA LEU A 5 9.02 -2.71 11.43
C LEU A 5 8.45 -4.12 11.23
N ILE A 6 7.13 -4.23 11.31
CA ILE A 6 6.37 -5.43 10.98
C ILE A 6 5.51 -5.12 9.76
N LEU A 7 5.64 -5.95 8.73
CA LEU A 7 4.93 -5.84 7.47
C LEU A 7 3.85 -6.91 7.42
N VAL A 8 2.60 -6.53 7.16
CA VAL A 8 1.47 -7.45 7.08
C VAL A 8 0.96 -7.48 5.64
N GLU A 9 1.24 -8.58 4.96
CA GLU A 9 0.99 -8.77 3.53
C GLU A 9 0.12 -10.00 3.25
N GLY A 10 -0.41 -10.09 2.05
CA GLY A 10 -1.30 -11.17 1.62
C GLY A 10 -2.36 -10.71 0.63
N LEU A 11 -3.09 -11.66 0.06
CA LEU A 11 -4.08 -11.38 -0.96
C LEU A 11 -5.32 -10.65 -0.40
N PRO A 12 -6.09 -9.94 -1.25
CA PRO A 12 -7.38 -9.38 -0.86
C PRO A 12 -8.30 -10.44 -0.25
N GLY A 13 -8.91 -10.13 0.91
CA GLY A 13 -9.77 -11.06 1.65
C GLY A 13 -9.05 -12.02 2.59
N SER A 14 -7.71 -11.99 2.68
CA SER A 14 -6.97 -12.95 3.52
C SER A 14 -7.05 -12.70 5.04
N GLY A 15 -7.47 -11.51 5.47
CA GLY A 15 -7.53 -11.11 6.89
C GLY A 15 -6.35 -10.25 7.37
N LYS A 16 -5.71 -9.48 6.48
CA LYS A 16 -4.58 -8.60 6.79
C LYS A 16 -4.88 -7.56 7.87
N THR A 17 -5.95 -6.76 7.72
CA THR A 17 -6.37 -5.76 8.72
C THR A 17 -6.52 -6.37 10.11
N THR A 18 -7.28 -7.46 10.23
CA THR A 18 -7.43 -8.20 11.50
C THR A 18 -6.09 -8.69 12.04
N THR A 19 -5.19 -9.16 11.18
CA THR A 19 -3.85 -9.59 11.58
C THR A 19 -3.03 -8.42 12.15
N ALA A 20 -3.05 -7.27 11.46
CA ALA A 20 -2.31 -6.08 11.88
C ALA A 20 -2.82 -5.51 13.20
N GLU A 21 -4.14 -5.52 13.42
CA GLU A 21 -4.77 -5.15 14.69
C GLU A 21 -4.39 -6.11 15.83
N LEU A 22 -4.42 -7.42 15.59
CA LEU A 22 -4.00 -8.42 16.58
C LEU A 22 -2.51 -8.31 16.94
N ILE A 23 -1.64 -8.00 15.96
CA ILE A 23 -0.22 -7.72 16.22
C ILE A 23 -0.10 -6.50 17.14
N LEU A 24 -0.81 -5.41 16.85
CA LEU A 24 -0.81 -4.21 17.69
C LEU A 24 -1.26 -4.53 19.13
N GLU A 25 -2.33 -5.31 19.28
CA GLU A 25 -2.82 -5.76 20.59
C GLU A 25 -1.75 -6.55 21.35
N LEU A 26 -1.15 -7.55 20.71
CA LEU A 26 -0.11 -8.40 21.32
C LEU A 26 1.15 -7.62 21.72
N LEU A 27 1.55 -6.61 20.94
CA LEU A 27 2.67 -5.74 21.29
C LEU A 27 2.35 -4.84 22.48
N LYS A 28 1.12 -4.31 22.55
CA LYS A 28 0.64 -3.52 23.69
C LYS A 28 0.55 -4.35 24.96
N GLU A 29 0.08 -5.59 24.89
CA GLU A 29 0.08 -6.55 26.01
C GLU A 29 1.49 -6.79 26.57
N LYS A 30 2.53 -6.71 25.71
CA LYS A 30 3.95 -6.80 26.09
C LYS A 30 4.55 -5.46 26.56
N GLY A 31 3.78 -4.37 26.59
CA GLY A 31 4.26 -3.04 26.96
C GLY A 31 5.17 -2.36 25.91
N LEU A 32 5.12 -2.79 24.65
CA LEU A 32 5.93 -2.24 23.58
C LEU A 32 5.22 -1.08 22.86
N SER A 33 5.91 0.05 22.71
CA SER A 33 5.40 1.19 21.95
C SER A 33 5.27 0.81 20.48
N SER A 34 4.07 0.95 19.92
CA SER A 34 3.76 0.46 18.58
C SER A 34 2.72 1.33 17.88
N LYS A 35 2.89 1.47 16.55
CA LYS A 35 2.04 2.30 15.69
C LYS A 35 1.56 1.49 14.49
N LEU A 36 0.26 1.47 14.27
CA LEU A 36 -0.38 0.76 13.17
C LEU A 36 -0.79 1.72 12.06
N PHE A 37 -0.43 1.38 10.82
CA PHE A 37 -0.84 2.09 9.62
C PHE A 37 -1.53 1.11 8.67
N LEU A 38 -2.84 1.30 8.53
CA LEU A 38 -3.70 0.52 7.65
C LEU A 38 -3.67 1.06 6.22
N GLU A 39 -4.12 0.24 5.27
CA GLU A 39 -4.35 0.66 3.88
C GLU A 39 -5.29 1.88 3.84
N GLY A 40 -4.91 2.90 3.06
CA GLY A 40 -5.66 4.16 2.96
C GLY A 40 -5.40 5.18 4.08
N ASN A 41 -4.41 4.94 4.94
CA ASN A 41 -4.03 5.93 5.95
C ASN A 41 -3.32 7.13 5.29
N LEU A 42 -3.98 8.29 5.31
CA LEU A 42 -3.47 9.55 4.74
C LEU A 42 -2.16 10.06 5.37
N GLN A 43 -1.80 9.54 6.56
CA GLN A 43 -0.57 9.87 7.28
C GLN A 43 0.42 8.69 7.27
N HIS A 44 0.27 7.73 6.35
CA HIS A 44 1.19 6.60 6.22
C HIS A 44 2.61 7.13 5.94
N PRO A 45 3.63 6.77 6.74
CA PRO A 45 4.95 7.40 6.64
C PRO A 45 5.78 6.87 5.48
N ALA A 46 5.39 5.73 4.89
CA ALA A 46 6.08 5.07 3.79
C ALA A 46 5.21 4.81 2.56
N ASP A 47 3.99 5.36 2.52
CA ASP A 47 3.08 5.21 1.38
C ASP A 47 2.35 6.53 1.15
N TYR A 48 1.72 6.67 -0.01
CA TYR A 48 0.94 7.86 -0.36
C TYR A 48 -0.49 7.47 -0.67
N ASP A 49 -1.45 8.13 -0.04
CA ASP A 49 -2.86 8.06 -0.46
C ASP A 49 -3.33 9.47 -0.79
N SER A 50 -3.88 9.61 -2.00
CA SER A 50 -4.48 10.86 -2.47
C SER A 50 -3.49 12.03 -2.48
N ILE A 51 -2.24 11.75 -2.84
CA ILE A 51 -1.16 12.74 -2.99
C ILE A 51 -0.80 12.87 -4.48
N SER A 52 -0.83 14.10 -4.98
CA SER A 52 -0.40 14.45 -6.32
C SER A 52 1.05 14.94 -6.33
N PHE A 53 1.82 14.56 -7.34
CA PHE A 53 3.18 15.08 -7.58
C PHE A 53 3.20 16.02 -8.77
N PHE A 54 3.93 17.11 -8.65
CA PHE A 54 4.21 18.03 -9.75
C PHE A 54 5.71 18.32 -9.78
N THR A 55 6.33 18.31 -10.96
CA THR A 55 7.68 18.86 -11.10
C THR A 55 7.69 20.34 -10.72
N ASN A 56 8.87 20.90 -10.44
CA ASN A 56 9.02 22.33 -10.14
C ASN A 56 8.35 23.24 -11.20
N GLN A 57 8.47 22.89 -12.48
CA GLN A 57 7.85 23.65 -13.57
C GLN A 57 6.32 23.50 -13.56
N GLU A 58 5.80 22.28 -13.42
CA GLU A 58 4.35 22.04 -13.40
C GLU A 58 3.67 22.70 -12.20
N TYR A 59 4.35 22.70 -11.05
CA TYR A 59 3.85 23.35 -9.85
C TYR A 59 3.84 24.88 -9.99
N ALA A 60 4.88 25.48 -10.59
CA ALA A 60 4.87 26.91 -10.90
C ALA A 60 3.69 27.30 -11.80
N VAL A 61 3.45 26.53 -12.87
CA VAL A 61 2.29 26.72 -13.76
C VAL A 61 0.97 26.53 -13.01
N LEU A 62 0.89 25.56 -12.09
CA LEU A 62 -0.29 25.34 -11.26
C LEU A 62 -0.62 26.59 -10.42
N LEU A 63 0.39 27.20 -9.78
CA LEU A 63 0.22 28.40 -8.96
C LEU A 63 -0.16 29.64 -9.77
N GLU A 64 0.31 29.74 -11.03
CA GLU A 64 -0.07 30.81 -11.95
C GLU A 64 -1.50 30.67 -12.47
N GLN A 65 -1.94 29.42 -12.71
CA GLN A 65 -3.26 29.11 -13.23
C GLN A 65 -4.36 29.27 -12.17
N TYR A 66 -4.07 28.94 -10.91
CA TYR A 66 -5.03 28.93 -9.79
C TYR A 66 -4.61 29.92 -8.70
N GLN A 67 -4.54 31.20 -9.06
CA GLN A 67 -4.04 32.27 -8.19
C GLN A 67 -4.88 32.46 -6.92
N GLU A 68 -6.18 32.22 -7.02
CA GLU A 68 -7.18 32.36 -5.95
C GLU A 68 -6.96 31.40 -4.78
N ILE A 69 -6.36 30.23 -5.04
CA ILE A 69 -6.01 29.24 -4.01
C ILE A 69 -4.49 29.05 -3.86
N ARG A 70 -3.67 29.93 -4.45
CA ARG A 70 -2.20 29.83 -4.42
C ARG A 70 -1.65 29.71 -3.00
N ASN A 71 -2.19 30.49 -2.06
CA ASN A 71 -1.78 30.44 -0.66
C ASN A 71 -2.21 29.13 0.02
N ASP A 72 -3.39 28.61 -0.35
CA ASP A 72 -3.89 27.34 0.16
C ASP A 72 -3.02 26.16 -0.33
N LEU A 73 -2.64 26.16 -1.61
CA LEU A 73 -1.69 25.21 -2.20
C LEU A 73 -0.32 25.28 -1.52
N ASN A 74 0.30 26.47 -1.45
CA ASN A 74 1.65 26.62 -0.89
C ASN A 74 1.78 26.22 0.57
N ALA A 75 0.73 26.39 1.39
CA ALA A 75 0.80 25.99 2.78
C ALA A 75 0.49 24.50 3.02
N LEU A 76 0.04 23.76 2.00
CA LEU A 76 -0.15 22.31 2.07
C LEU A 76 0.88 21.53 1.27
N ALA A 77 1.51 22.17 0.29
CA ALA A 77 2.49 21.51 -0.55
C ALA A 77 3.80 21.30 0.20
N PHE A 78 4.47 20.20 -0.09
CA PHE A 78 5.79 19.91 0.47
C PHE A 78 6.72 19.37 -0.61
N GLU A 79 7.99 19.74 -0.51
CA GLU A 79 9.01 19.35 -1.48
C GLU A 79 9.39 17.87 -1.31
N ARG A 80 9.50 17.15 -2.43
CA ARG A 80 10.04 15.80 -2.52
C ARG A 80 10.84 15.65 -3.80
N VAL A 81 12.04 15.10 -3.68
CA VAL A 81 12.97 14.87 -4.79
C VAL A 81 13.15 16.16 -5.61
N ASP A 82 12.58 16.24 -6.81
CA ASP A 82 12.68 17.32 -7.78
C ASP A 82 11.34 18.04 -8.05
N GLY A 83 10.41 17.95 -7.09
CA GLY A 83 9.09 18.55 -7.23
C GLY A 83 8.31 18.72 -5.93
N TRP A 84 7.01 18.91 -6.08
CA TRP A 84 6.07 19.29 -5.04
C TRP A 84 4.96 18.27 -4.93
N MET A 85 4.66 17.89 -3.68
CA MET A 85 3.56 17.01 -3.34
C MET A 85 2.39 17.83 -2.81
N VAL A 86 1.17 17.49 -3.23
CA VAL A 86 -0.06 18.14 -2.76
C VAL A 86 -1.05 17.07 -2.33
N SER A 87 -1.48 17.09 -1.07
CA SER A 87 -2.57 16.23 -0.60
C SER A 87 -3.91 16.74 -1.12
N ARG A 88 -4.60 15.93 -1.92
CA ARG A 88 -5.95 16.23 -2.43
C ARG A 88 -6.96 16.33 -1.30
N TYR A 89 -6.83 15.43 -0.32
CA TYR A 89 -7.69 15.41 0.87
C TYR A 89 -7.52 16.68 1.72
N GLU A 90 -6.27 17.03 2.10
CA GLU A 90 -6.04 18.21 2.94
C GLU A 90 -6.40 19.51 2.20
N LEU A 91 -6.19 19.55 0.87
CA LEU A 91 -6.63 20.69 0.06
C LEU A 91 -8.15 20.82 0.08
N HIS A 92 -8.88 19.74 -0.20
CA HIS A 92 -10.34 19.77 -0.16
C HIS A 92 -10.87 20.19 1.23
N LYS A 93 -10.31 19.60 2.30
CA LYS A 93 -10.66 19.94 3.68
C LYS A 93 -10.38 21.42 4.02
N ARG A 94 -9.27 21.97 3.54
CA ARG A 94 -8.90 23.38 3.76
C ARG A 94 -9.79 24.35 2.99
N LEU A 95 -10.23 23.95 1.80
CA LEU A 95 -11.12 24.76 0.99
C LEU A 95 -12.56 24.75 1.52
N GLY A 96 -12.96 23.68 2.22
CA GLY A 96 -14.28 23.53 2.81
C GLY A 96 -15.36 23.48 1.72
N ASP A 97 -16.41 24.29 1.87
CA ASP A 97 -17.51 24.37 0.89
C ASP A 97 -17.11 25.07 -0.42
N ARG A 98 -15.89 25.62 -0.52
CA ARG A 98 -15.38 26.17 -1.78
C ARG A 98 -15.15 25.00 -2.74
N GLU A 99 -15.99 24.90 -3.78
CA GLU A 99 -15.77 23.91 -4.83
C GLU A 99 -14.42 24.14 -5.51
N LEU A 100 -13.63 23.06 -5.58
CA LEU A 100 -12.45 23.02 -6.42
C LEU A 100 -12.88 23.15 -7.88
N PRO A 101 -12.28 24.05 -8.68
CA PRO A 101 -12.53 24.05 -10.11
C PRO A 101 -12.35 22.65 -10.67
N ASN A 102 -13.31 22.17 -11.47
CA ASN A 102 -13.26 20.82 -12.03
C ASN A 102 -11.95 20.53 -12.78
N THR A 103 -11.37 21.57 -13.41
CA THR A 103 -10.07 21.49 -14.09
C THR A 103 -8.92 21.21 -13.12
N LEU A 104 -8.95 21.76 -11.91
CA LEU A 104 -7.95 21.53 -10.88
C LEU A 104 -8.11 20.14 -10.26
N SER A 105 -9.35 19.76 -9.91
CA SER A 105 -9.64 18.42 -9.37
C SER A 105 -9.15 17.33 -10.31
N LYS A 106 -9.45 17.47 -11.62
CA LYS A 106 -8.94 16.59 -12.66
C LYS A 106 -7.41 16.58 -12.72
N LYS A 107 -6.77 17.75 -12.75
CA LYS A 107 -5.30 17.86 -12.83
C LYS A 107 -4.61 17.22 -11.63
N LEU A 108 -5.15 17.38 -10.42
CA LEU A 108 -4.66 16.71 -9.21
C LEU A 108 -4.82 15.19 -9.33
N SER A 109 -5.99 14.71 -9.77
CA SER A 109 -6.23 13.27 -9.94
C SER A 109 -5.31 12.64 -10.98
N GLU A 110 -5.05 13.32 -12.12
CA GLU A 110 -4.15 12.84 -13.17
C GLU A 110 -2.67 12.82 -12.73
N ASN A 111 -2.32 13.62 -11.73
CA ASN A 111 -0.98 13.68 -11.15
C ASN A 111 -0.87 12.93 -9.82
N ASP A 112 -1.90 12.16 -9.43
CA ASP A 112 -1.82 11.29 -8.27
C ASP A 112 -0.68 10.28 -8.45
N ILE A 113 0.09 10.02 -7.39
CA ILE A 113 1.28 9.16 -7.46
C ILE A 113 0.96 7.74 -7.97
N TYR A 114 -0.27 7.25 -7.77
CA TYR A 114 -0.72 5.96 -8.29
C TYR A 114 -1.22 6.01 -9.75
N GLU A 115 -1.29 7.20 -10.34
CA GLU A 115 -1.63 7.46 -11.74
C GLU A 115 -0.41 7.87 -12.60
N LEU A 116 0.74 8.17 -11.97
CA LEU A 116 1.99 8.48 -12.66
C LEU A 116 2.62 7.28 -13.37
N PRO A 117 3.46 7.51 -14.40
CA PRO A 117 4.29 6.45 -14.99
C PRO A 117 5.01 5.61 -13.93
N LEU A 118 5.06 4.29 -14.14
CA LEU A 118 5.54 3.32 -13.15
C LEU A 118 6.93 3.67 -12.62
N GLU A 119 7.85 4.12 -13.48
CA GLU A 119 9.21 4.49 -13.10
C GLU A 119 9.21 5.65 -12.08
N LYS A 120 8.39 6.68 -12.32
CA LYS A 120 8.29 7.83 -11.40
C LYS A 120 7.58 7.45 -10.10
N HIS A 121 6.55 6.59 -10.17
CA HIS A 121 5.93 6.02 -8.97
C HIS A 121 6.97 5.30 -8.09
N ILE A 122 7.77 4.40 -8.68
CA ILE A 122 8.80 3.64 -7.96
C ILE A 122 9.83 4.58 -7.32
N GLU A 123 10.30 5.59 -8.05
CA GLU A 123 11.25 6.59 -7.56
C GLU A 123 10.71 7.33 -6.32
N LEU A 124 9.48 7.85 -6.40
CA LEU A 124 8.87 8.62 -5.32
C LEU A 124 8.58 7.77 -4.08
N LEU A 125 8.15 6.52 -4.25
CA LEU A 125 7.95 5.60 -3.14
C LEU A 125 9.29 5.19 -2.52
N ALA A 126 10.33 4.92 -3.31
CA ALA A 126 11.66 4.61 -2.78
C ALA A 126 12.23 5.76 -1.92
N ASP A 127 12.07 7.02 -2.34
CA ASP A 127 12.42 8.19 -1.51
C ASP A 127 11.61 8.21 -0.20
N ASN A 128 10.30 7.96 -0.26
CA ASN A 128 9.44 7.99 0.93
C ASN A 128 9.83 6.88 1.94
N TRP A 129 10.06 5.65 1.47
CA TRP A 129 10.55 4.55 2.29
C TRP A 129 11.93 4.83 2.91
N THR A 130 12.82 5.49 2.16
CA THR A 130 14.14 5.91 2.65
C THR A 130 14.02 6.91 3.80
N ARG A 131 13.16 7.92 3.64
CA ARG A 131 12.89 8.91 4.70
C ARG A 131 12.23 8.29 5.92
N PHE A 132 11.26 7.39 5.72
CA PHE A 132 10.64 6.65 6.80
C PHE A 132 11.68 5.90 7.62
N ARG A 133 12.59 5.16 6.97
CA ARG A 133 13.69 4.47 7.64
C ARG A 133 14.49 5.45 8.48
N ASP A 134 15.00 6.52 7.88
CA ASP A 134 15.88 7.48 8.56
C ASP A 134 15.21 8.11 9.78
N ASN A 135 13.91 8.45 9.67
CA ASN A 135 13.12 8.99 10.77
C ASN A 135 12.82 7.96 11.87
N SER A 136 12.82 6.67 11.53
CA SER A 136 12.45 5.59 12.45
C SER A 136 13.63 5.01 13.22
N MET A 137 14.87 5.19 12.73
CA MET A 137 16.07 4.69 13.40
C MET A 137 16.22 5.18 14.84
N ASN A 138 15.81 6.42 15.12
CA ASN A 138 16.09 7.09 16.40
C ASN A 138 14.95 7.03 17.44
N ASN A 139 13.80 6.44 17.10
CA ASN A 139 12.70 6.25 18.05
C ASN A 139 12.58 4.79 18.50
N ASN A 140 11.82 4.55 19.57
CA ASN A 140 11.60 3.22 20.14
C ASN A 140 10.27 2.58 19.70
N ASP A 141 9.63 3.12 18.68
CA ASP A 141 8.34 2.62 18.21
C ASP A 141 8.54 1.44 17.25
N ILE A 142 7.67 0.43 17.38
CA ILE A 142 7.50 -0.63 16.38
C ILE A 142 6.38 -0.22 15.43
N TYR A 143 6.72 -0.09 14.15
CA TYR A 143 5.77 0.26 13.09
C TYR A 143 5.14 -1.01 12.54
N ILE A 144 3.82 -1.01 12.35
CA ILE A 144 3.08 -2.09 11.71
C ILE A 144 2.43 -1.52 10.46
N PHE A 145 2.82 -2.01 9.29
CA PHE A 145 2.24 -1.59 8.01
C PHE A 145 1.39 -2.70 7.41
N GLU A 146 0.19 -2.34 6.97
CA GLU A 146 -0.68 -3.21 6.18
C GLU A 146 -0.56 -2.85 4.69
N CYS A 147 -0.43 -3.86 3.81
CA CYS A 147 -0.63 -3.77 2.36
C CYS A 147 0.39 -2.96 1.51
N CYS A 148 1.31 -2.19 2.08
CA CYS A 148 2.11 -1.25 1.29
C CYS A 148 3.44 -1.81 0.73
N PHE A 149 3.92 -2.96 1.20
CA PHE A 149 5.25 -3.48 0.85
C PHE A 149 5.24 -4.52 -0.29
N ILE A 150 4.26 -5.42 -0.36
CA ILE A 150 4.09 -6.37 -1.47
C ILE A 150 2.81 -6.05 -2.25
N GLN A 151 1.68 -5.89 -1.56
CA GLN A 151 0.39 -5.71 -2.21
C GLN A 151 0.38 -4.49 -3.14
N ASN A 152 0.81 -3.31 -2.68
CA ASN A 152 0.79 -2.10 -3.51
C ASN A 152 1.76 -2.20 -4.72
N PRO A 153 3.04 -2.59 -4.56
CA PRO A 153 3.94 -2.84 -5.69
C PRO A 153 3.43 -3.82 -6.73
N VAL A 154 2.79 -4.93 -6.31
CA VAL A 154 2.21 -5.89 -7.25
C VAL A 154 0.95 -5.35 -7.91
N THR A 155 0.11 -4.61 -7.17
CA THR A 155 -1.10 -3.98 -7.71
C THR A 155 -0.74 -2.94 -8.77
N ILE A 156 0.18 -2.02 -8.49
CA ILE A 156 0.58 -1.00 -9.46
C ILE A 156 1.36 -1.61 -10.64
N GLY A 157 2.36 -2.45 -10.35
CA GLY A 157 3.25 -2.98 -11.37
C GLY A 157 2.55 -3.99 -12.26
N MET A 158 2.00 -5.06 -11.68
CA MET A 158 1.36 -6.14 -12.45
C MET A 158 -0.07 -5.80 -12.85
N VAL A 159 -0.92 -5.33 -11.93
CA VAL A 159 -2.35 -5.20 -12.24
C VAL A 159 -2.63 -3.97 -13.10
N LYS A 160 -2.14 -2.79 -12.70
CA LYS A 160 -2.36 -1.54 -13.44
C LYS A 160 -1.52 -1.44 -14.71
N TYR A 161 -0.19 -1.54 -14.59
CA TYR A 161 0.73 -1.36 -15.72
C TYR A 161 1.03 -2.65 -16.49
N GLY A 162 0.81 -3.81 -15.87
CA GLY A 162 1.16 -5.07 -16.51
C GLY A 162 2.65 -5.21 -16.77
N ALA A 163 3.50 -4.68 -15.91
CA ALA A 163 4.94 -4.87 -15.92
C ALA A 163 5.32 -6.37 -15.81
N SER A 164 6.56 -6.68 -16.17
CA SER A 164 7.10 -8.04 -16.01
C SER A 164 7.28 -8.38 -14.53
N SER A 165 7.29 -9.69 -14.21
CA SER A 165 7.60 -10.14 -12.85
C SER A 165 8.95 -9.65 -12.35
N GLU A 166 9.95 -9.53 -13.24
CA GLU A 166 11.28 -9.02 -12.91
C GLU A 166 11.24 -7.57 -12.42
N VAL A 167 10.51 -6.69 -13.12
CA VAL A 167 10.36 -5.28 -12.71
C VAL A 167 9.71 -5.19 -11.34
N VAL A 168 8.62 -5.93 -11.11
CA VAL A 168 7.90 -5.91 -9.81
C VAL A 168 8.77 -6.48 -8.69
N MET A 169 9.49 -7.58 -8.95
CA MET A 169 10.40 -8.16 -7.96
C MET A 169 11.56 -7.21 -7.63
N ASN A 170 12.14 -6.54 -8.64
CA ASN A 170 13.20 -5.55 -8.42
C ASN A 170 12.69 -4.37 -7.58
N TYR A 171 11.46 -3.91 -7.83
CA TYR A 171 10.83 -2.87 -7.01
C TYR A 171 10.72 -3.31 -5.54
N VAL A 172 10.11 -4.46 -5.25
CA VAL A 172 9.98 -4.93 -3.86
C VAL A 172 11.35 -5.19 -3.21
N ASN A 173 12.31 -5.76 -3.95
CA ASN A 173 13.66 -5.99 -3.43
C ASN A 173 14.41 -4.69 -3.15
N SER A 174 14.17 -3.61 -3.91
CA SER A 174 14.73 -2.29 -3.58
C SER A 174 14.15 -1.74 -2.29
N LEU A 175 12.83 -1.89 -2.07
CA LEU A 175 12.20 -1.49 -0.81
C LEU A 175 12.75 -2.32 0.35
N ALA A 176 12.89 -3.63 0.18
CA ALA A 176 13.48 -4.54 1.16
C ALA A 176 14.91 -4.11 1.56
N SER A 177 15.71 -3.69 0.57
CA SER A 177 17.08 -3.22 0.82
C SER A 177 17.10 -1.89 1.56
N ILE A 178 16.15 -1.00 1.28
CA ILE A 178 16.03 0.28 2.00
C ILE A 178 15.78 0.03 3.48
N ILE A 179 14.82 -0.83 3.82
CA ILE A 179 14.37 -1.03 5.22
C ILE A 179 15.19 -2.04 6.03
N GLU A 180 16.19 -2.69 5.45
CA GLU A 180 17.01 -3.69 6.15
C GLU A 180 17.57 -3.21 7.50
N PRO A 181 18.01 -1.93 7.67
CA PRO A 181 18.46 -1.41 8.96
C PRO A 181 17.39 -1.34 10.06
N LEU A 182 16.10 -1.45 9.72
CA LEU A 182 14.99 -1.50 10.68
C LEU A 182 14.76 -2.91 11.26
N ASN A 183 15.55 -3.90 10.82
CA ASN A 183 15.40 -5.32 11.13
C ASN A 183 13.93 -5.79 10.94
N PRO A 184 13.39 -5.69 9.71
CA PRO A 184 11.97 -5.88 9.48
C PRO A 184 11.54 -7.35 9.60
N VAL A 185 10.28 -7.55 9.99
CA VAL A 185 9.61 -8.86 9.99
C VAL A 185 8.43 -8.85 9.02
N LEU A 186 8.37 -9.80 8.10
CA LEU A 186 7.21 -10.00 7.23
C LEU A 186 6.26 -11.05 7.79
N ILE A 187 5.00 -10.68 7.98
CA ILE A 187 3.88 -11.58 8.25
C ILE A 187 3.03 -11.67 6.99
N TYR A 188 3.10 -12.81 6.30
CA TYR A 188 2.28 -13.10 5.12
C TYR A 188 1.04 -13.91 5.50
N VAL A 189 -0.15 -13.32 5.36
CA VAL A 189 -1.43 -13.95 5.68
C VAL A 189 -1.91 -14.77 4.49
N ASN A 190 -1.87 -16.10 4.66
CA ASN A 190 -2.18 -17.07 3.64
C ASN A 190 -3.60 -17.64 3.78
N GLN A 191 -4.20 -17.91 2.64
CA GLN A 191 -5.46 -18.63 2.48
C GLN A 191 -5.19 -19.85 1.58
N GLU A 192 -5.60 -21.04 1.98
CA GLU A 192 -5.43 -22.26 1.16
C GLU A 192 -6.34 -22.22 -0.07
N ASP A 193 -7.56 -21.71 0.10
CA ASP A 193 -8.53 -21.51 -0.97
C ASP A 193 -8.77 -20.00 -1.21
N LEU A 194 -8.11 -19.50 -2.25
CA LEU A 194 -8.24 -18.13 -2.71
C LEU A 194 -9.67 -17.81 -3.16
N ARG A 195 -10.34 -18.73 -3.86
CA ARG A 195 -11.70 -18.51 -4.37
C ARG A 195 -12.67 -18.36 -3.20
N THR A 196 -12.57 -19.24 -2.20
CA THR A 196 -13.42 -19.19 -1.01
C THR A 196 -13.19 -17.89 -0.24
N SER A 197 -11.94 -17.55 0.07
CA SER A 197 -11.60 -16.33 0.82
C SER A 197 -11.99 -15.03 0.09
N PHE A 198 -11.77 -14.96 -1.23
CA PHE A 198 -12.18 -13.80 -2.02
C PHE A 198 -13.71 -13.70 -2.15
N THR A 199 -14.41 -14.82 -2.37
CA THR A 199 -15.88 -14.83 -2.44
C THR A 199 -16.51 -14.38 -1.12
N LYS A 200 -15.94 -14.81 0.02
CA LYS A 200 -16.33 -14.29 1.33
C LYS A 200 -16.19 -12.77 1.41
N ALA A 201 -15.04 -12.22 0.98
CA ALA A 201 -14.83 -10.77 0.98
C ALA A 201 -15.81 -10.01 0.07
N VAL A 202 -16.21 -10.61 -1.06
CA VAL A 202 -17.26 -10.05 -1.94
C VAL A 202 -18.62 -10.01 -1.25
N GLN A 203 -18.96 -11.04 -0.46
CA GLN A 203 -20.23 -11.11 0.27
C GLN A 203 -20.31 -10.15 1.46
N GLU A 204 -19.17 -9.85 2.09
CA GLU A 204 -19.09 -8.98 3.28
C GLU A 204 -19.02 -7.48 2.96
N ARG A 205 -18.84 -7.11 1.69
CA ARG A 205 -18.60 -5.72 1.27
C ARG A 205 -19.72 -5.19 0.36
N PRO A 206 -19.90 -3.85 0.29
CA PRO A 206 -20.84 -3.25 -0.64
C PRO A 206 -20.56 -3.65 -2.09
N LYS A 207 -21.60 -3.72 -2.92
CA LYS A 207 -21.49 -4.12 -4.33
C LYS A 207 -20.50 -3.24 -5.10
N GLU A 208 -20.48 -1.94 -4.78
CA GLU A 208 -19.62 -0.93 -5.38
C GLU A 208 -18.13 -1.27 -5.18
N TRP A 209 -17.79 -1.88 -4.04
CA TRP A 209 -16.43 -2.35 -3.79
C TRP A 209 -16.05 -3.44 -4.78
N PHE A 210 -16.91 -4.44 -5.00
CA PHE A 210 -16.62 -5.53 -5.92
C PHE A 210 -16.60 -5.07 -7.39
N ASP A 211 -17.52 -4.17 -7.77
CA ASP A 211 -17.56 -3.59 -9.11
C ASP A 211 -16.26 -2.84 -9.40
N GLY A 212 -15.85 -1.93 -8.52
CA GLY A 212 -14.61 -1.17 -8.66
C GLY A 212 -13.35 -2.04 -8.63
N PHE A 213 -13.31 -3.04 -7.73
CA PHE A 213 -12.22 -3.99 -7.67
C PHE A 213 -12.10 -4.79 -8.97
N THR A 214 -13.21 -5.32 -9.48
CA THR A 214 -13.24 -6.09 -10.72
C THR A 214 -12.82 -5.23 -11.90
N GLU A 215 -13.34 -4.01 -12.01
CA GLU A 215 -12.94 -3.07 -13.06
C GLU A 215 -11.42 -2.81 -13.04
N TYR A 216 -10.88 -2.46 -11.87
CA TYR A 216 -9.45 -2.19 -11.69
C TYR A 216 -8.58 -3.41 -12.01
N TYR A 217 -9.03 -4.62 -11.67
CA TYR A 217 -8.25 -5.85 -11.88
C TYR A 217 -8.34 -6.42 -13.30
N THR A 218 -9.41 -6.11 -14.03
CA THR A 218 -9.71 -6.78 -15.30
C THR A 218 -9.56 -5.88 -16.53
N LYS A 219 -9.74 -4.55 -16.39
CA LYS A 219 -9.77 -3.63 -17.55
C LYS A 219 -8.44 -2.94 -17.86
N GLN A 220 -7.37 -3.27 -17.14
CA GLN A 220 -6.03 -2.70 -17.32
C GLN A 220 -4.92 -3.75 -17.16
N GLY A 221 -3.67 -3.33 -17.45
CA GLY A 221 -2.44 -4.09 -17.30
C GLY A 221 -2.55 -5.59 -17.59
N TYR A 222 -2.27 -6.42 -16.58
CA TYR A 222 -2.29 -7.87 -16.72
C TYR A 222 -3.68 -8.42 -17.04
N GLY A 223 -4.72 -8.00 -16.32
CA GLY A 223 -6.08 -8.51 -16.52
C GLY A 223 -6.61 -8.28 -17.93
N LYS A 224 -6.39 -7.07 -18.47
CA LYS A 224 -6.77 -6.72 -19.84
C LYS A 224 -6.10 -7.63 -20.87
N ARG A 225 -4.81 -7.93 -20.70
CA ARG A 225 -4.07 -8.84 -21.61
C ARG A 225 -4.58 -10.27 -21.55
N GLN A 226 -5.00 -10.73 -20.37
CA GLN A 226 -5.60 -12.05 -20.21
C GLN A 226 -7.08 -12.10 -20.62
N ARG A 227 -7.67 -10.96 -21.04
CA ARG A 227 -9.11 -10.84 -21.30
C ARG A 227 -9.94 -11.32 -20.11
N ALA A 228 -9.45 -11.05 -18.90
CA ALA A 228 -10.14 -11.37 -17.66
C ALA A 228 -11.44 -10.55 -17.59
N GLU A 229 -12.55 -11.17 -17.16
CA GLU A 229 -13.82 -10.49 -16.94
C GLU A 229 -14.61 -11.15 -15.80
N GLY A 230 -15.40 -10.34 -15.09
CA GLY A 230 -16.26 -10.79 -13.99
C GLY A 230 -15.47 -11.44 -12.84
N LEU A 231 -16.18 -12.20 -12.01
CA LEU A 231 -15.61 -12.84 -10.83
C LEU A 231 -14.49 -13.84 -11.18
N ASP A 232 -14.72 -14.70 -12.18
CA ASP A 232 -13.74 -15.72 -12.58
C ASP A 232 -12.48 -15.10 -13.19
N GLY A 233 -12.63 -14.05 -14.00
CA GLY A 233 -11.49 -13.28 -14.50
C GLY A 233 -10.70 -12.64 -13.36
N THR A 234 -11.37 -12.01 -12.40
CA THR A 234 -10.73 -11.44 -11.22
C THR A 234 -9.96 -12.49 -10.41
N ILE A 235 -10.55 -13.66 -10.19
CA ILE A 235 -9.88 -14.79 -9.50
C ILE A 235 -8.65 -15.26 -10.28
N ASN A 236 -8.73 -15.40 -11.61
CA ASN A 236 -7.58 -15.77 -12.43
C ASN A 236 -6.42 -14.77 -12.31
N VAL A 237 -6.73 -13.45 -12.25
CA VAL A 237 -5.72 -12.41 -12.02
C VAL A 237 -5.12 -12.54 -10.60
N LEU A 238 -5.95 -12.81 -9.59
CA LEU A 238 -5.50 -13.02 -8.22
C LEU A 238 -4.62 -14.27 -8.06
N GLU A 239 -4.92 -15.36 -8.77
CA GLU A 239 -4.06 -16.56 -8.80
C GLU A 239 -2.69 -16.27 -9.45
N ALA A 240 -2.67 -15.50 -10.54
CA ALA A 240 -1.42 -15.07 -11.15
C ALA A 240 -0.62 -14.15 -10.22
N ARG A 241 -1.30 -13.25 -9.51
CA ARG A 241 -0.73 -12.42 -8.46
C ARG A 241 -0.17 -13.25 -7.31
N ALA A 242 -0.88 -14.26 -6.83
CA ALA A 242 -0.43 -15.19 -5.79
C ALA A 242 0.88 -15.88 -6.17
N LYS A 243 1.02 -16.31 -7.44
CA LYS A 243 2.25 -16.92 -7.95
C LYS A 243 3.43 -15.93 -7.97
N LEU A 244 3.18 -14.66 -8.27
CA LEU A 244 4.22 -13.61 -8.22
C LEU A 244 4.59 -13.28 -6.78
N GLU A 245 3.61 -13.10 -5.89
CA GLU A 245 3.84 -12.86 -4.46
C GLU A 245 4.60 -14.01 -3.79
N ALA A 246 4.38 -15.26 -4.19
CA ALA A 246 5.18 -16.39 -3.72
C ALA A 246 6.66 -16.25 -4.08
N LYS A 247 6.97 -15.85 -5.32
CA LYS A 247 8.36 -15.61 -5.76
C LYS A 247 9.01 -14.44 -5.02
N ILE A 248 8.25 -13.36 -4.79
CA ILE A 248 8.67 -12.21 -4.00
C ILE A 248 8.94 -12.63 -2.55
N TYR A 249 8.01 -13.37 -1.95
CA TYR A 249 8.16 -13.90 -0.60
C TYR A 249 9.47 -14.69 -0.50
N ASP A 250 9.74 -15.59 -1.44
CA ASP A 250 10.95 -16.42 -1.43
C ASP A 250 12.24 -15.59 -1.58
N SER A 251 12.23 -14.46 -2.31
CA SER A 251 13.42 -13.62 -2.49
C SER A 251 13.78 -12.76 -1.27
N ILE A 252 12.83 -12.51 -0.37
CA ILE A 252 13.06 -11.72 0.84
C ILE A 252 13.98 -12.46 1.82
N LYS A 253 15.00 -11.76 2.33
CA LYS A 253 16.06 -12.35 3.16
C LYS A 253 15.91 -12.11 4.66
N PHE A 254 15.17 -11.08 5.05
CA PHE A 254 14.86 -10.82 6.45
C PHE A 254 13.78 -11.77 6.96
N GLU A 255 13.55 -11.72 8.26
CA GLU A 255 12.67 -12.63 8.98
C GLU A 255 11.24 -12.60 8.43
N LYS A 256 10.67 -13.78 8.14
CA LYS A 256 9.36 -13.89 7.48
C LYS A 256 8.59 -15.12 7.94
N TYR A 257 7.29 -14.93 8.15
CA TYR A 257 6.36 -15.95 8.60
C TYR A 257 5.14 -15.98 7.70
N LYS A 258 4.70 -17.19 7.34
CA LYS A 258 3.43 -17.41 6.66
C LYS A 258 2.40 -17.90 7.67
N ILE A 259 1.33 -17.14 7.87
CA ILE A 259 0.25 -17.48 8.80
C ILE A 259 -0.97 -17.91 8.02
N ASN A 260 -1.43 -19.14 8.25
CA ASN A 260 -2.65 -19.65 7.66
C ASN A 260 -3.87 -19.09 8.40
N ASN A 261 -4.78 -18.44 7.66
CA ASN A 261 -6.04 -17.90 8.17
C ASN A 261 -7.27 -18.51 7.47
N SER A 262 -7.16 -19.73 6.94
CA SER A 262 -8.24 -20.39 6.18
C SER A 262 -9.45 -20.73 7.06
N ASP A 263 -9.23 -20.90 8.37
CA ASP A 263 -10.29 -21.22 9.33
C ASP A 263 -11.17 -20.01 9.68
N PHE A 264 -10.67 -18.78 9.44
CA PHE A 264 -11.26 -17.54 9.96
C PHE A 264 -11.59 -17.56 11.46
N ASP A 265 -10.90 -18.41 12.24
CA ASP A 265 -11.00 -18.50 13.70
C ASP A 265 -10.05 -17.49 14.34
N LEU A 266 -10.64 -16.46 14.97
CA LEU A 266 -9.90 -15.35 15.55
C LEU A 266 -8.92 -15.79 16.66
N LEU A 267 -9.32 -16.73 17.52
CA LEU A 267 -8.50 -17.16 18.66
C LEU A 267 -7.32 -18.02 18.19
N LEU A 268 -7.59 -18.93 17.26
CA LEU A 268 -6.56 -19.74 16.60
C LEU A 268 -5.59 -18.85 15.84
N HIS A 269 -6.09 -17.86 15.11
CA HIS A 269 -5.28 -16.89 14.37
C HIS A 269 -4.40 -16.04 15.30
N LYS A 270 -4.97 -15.48 16.37
CA LYS A 270 -4.21 -14.74 17.41
C LYS A 270 -3.11 -15.63 18.02
N THR A 271 -3.40 -16.91 18.26
CA THR A 271 -2.42 -17.88 18.78
C THR A 271 -1.29 -18.13 17.79
N ARG A 272 -1.60 -18.29 16.48
CA ARG A 272 -0.60 -18.45 15.42
C ARG A 272 0.31 -17.21 15.31
N ILE A 273 -0.28 -16.00 15.34
CA ILE A 273 0.47 -14.73 15.35
C ILE A 273 1.38 -14.64 16.58
N ALA A 274 0.84 -14.89 17.77
CA ALA A 274 1.60 -14.80 19.01
C ALA A 274 2.80 -15.77 19.04
N LYS A 275 2.68 -16.93 18.39
CA LYS A 275 3.81 -17.86 18.22
C LYS A 275 4.91 -17.25 17.35
N SER A 276 4.56 -16.70 16.18
CA SER A 276 5.53 -16.04 15.30
C SER A 276 6.21 -14.85 15.98
N LEU A 277 5.48 -14.02 16.73
CA LEU A 277 6.06 -12.87 17.44
C LEU A 277 6.89 -13.22 18.71
N LYS A 278 6.94 -14.50 19.12
CA LYS A 278 7.85 -14.97 20.18
C LYS A 278 9.21 -15.39 19.63
N GLU A 279 9.28 -15.67 18.33
CA GLU A 279 10.50 -16.04 17.63
C GLU A 279 11.31 -14.78 17.22
N VAL A 280 10.75 -13.57 17.42
CA VAL A 280 11.29 -12.22 17.12
C VAL A 280 11.83 -11.47 18.36
#